data_AF-A0A965PNE4-F1
#
_entry.id   AF-A0A965PNE4-F1
#
_cell.length_a   1.000
_cell.length_b   1.000
_cell.length_c   1.000
_cell.angle_alpha   90.00
_cell.angle_beta   90.00
_cell.angle_gamma   90.00
#
_symmetry.space_group_name_H-M   'P 1'
#
loop_
_entity.id
_entity.type
_entity.pdbx_description
1 polymer ?
#
loop_
_entity_poly.entity_id
_entity_poly.type
_entity_poly.pdbx_seq_one_letter_code
_entity_poly.pdbx_strand_id
1 'polypeptide(L)'
;MVLKSNGTNLTPERITRLLESWKASRSTRSTAFLNADVELQALGFDPAKLQLNEARQYLALEISRATGIPASFVSAETTSMTYSNMTAERKALIDFSLRPILTSIEQRLSMADFVPNGVEVRFDLDDFLRGSALERAQVYEILNRIGAMSVEQIQEEEDLIR
;
A
#
# COMPACT_ATOMS: atom_id res chain seq x y z
N MET A 1 25.47 -9.11 -24.61
CA MET A 1 25.52 -8.27 -25.83
C MET A 1 25.42 -9.19 -27.03
N VAL A 2 24.54 -8.85 -27.97
CA VAL A 2 24.36 -9.59 -29.23
C VAL A 2 24.57 -8.63 -30.38
N LEU A 3 25.28 -9.07 -31.41
CA LEU A 3 25.44 -8.34 -32.67
C LEU A 3 24.33 -8.80 -33.61
N LYS A 4 23.48 -7.88 -34.06
CA LYS A 4 22.38 -8.17 -34.98
C LYS A 4 22.77 -7.71 -36.38
N SER A 5 22.66 -8.59 -37.38
CA SER A 5 22.84 -8.23 -38.79
C SER A 5 21.55 -7.59 -39.33
N ASN A 6 21.69 -6.52 -40.10
CA ASN A 6 20.57 -5.76 -40.68
C ASN A 6 19.98 -6.40 -41.96
N GLY A 7 20.22 -7.70 -42.20
CA GLY A 7 19.63 -8.45 -43.31
C GLY A 7 20.56 -8.68 -44.51
N THR A 8 21.83 -8.30 -44.42
CA THR A 8 22.84 -8.68 -45.40
C THR A 8 23.38 -10.09 -45.11
N ASN A 9 23.37 -10.96 -46.13
CA ASN A 9 23.98 -12.29 -46.05
C ASN A 9 25.50 -12.14 -45.98
N LEU A 10 26.04 -12.15 -44.76
CA LEU A 10 27.48 -12.14 -44.52
C LEU A 10 28.03 -13.57 -44.68
N THR A 11 29.18 -13.73 -45.36
CA THR A 11 29.85 -15.02 -45.45
C THR A 11 30.40 -15.46 -44.08
N PRO A 12 30.48 -16.78 -43.80
CA PRO A 12 30.97 -17.29 -42.50
C PRO A 12 32.36 -16.78 -42.10
N GLU A 13 33.24 -16.63 -43.09
CA GLU A 13 34.60 -16.11 -42.91
C GLU A 13 34.60 -14.63 -42.47
N ARG A 14 33.71 -13.82 -43.03
CA ARG A 14 33.58 -12.39 -42.70
C ARG A 14 33.00 -12.21 -41.30
N ILE A 15 32.06 -13.05 -40.89
CA ILE A 15 31.51 -13.08 -39.53
C ILE A 15 32.62 -13.39 -38.51
N THR A 16 33.44 -14.40 -38.80
CA THR A 16 34.52 -14.83 -37.89
C THR A 16 35.56 -13.72 -37.69
N ARG A 17 36.02 -13.09 -38.78
CA ARG A 17 36.96 -11.96 -38.71
C ARG A 17 36.37 -10.75 -37.97
N LEU A 18 35.06 -10.50 -38.13
CA LEU A 18 34.38 -9.41 -37.44
C LEU A 18 34.29 -9.67 -35.93
N LEU A 19 34.01 -10.91 -35.51
CA LEU A 19 34.01 -11.29 -34.10
C LEU A 19 35.41 -11.21 -33.47
N GLU A 20 36.45 -11.66 -34.18
CA GLU A 20 37.83 -11.58 -33.71
C GLU A 20 38.31 -10.13 -33.58
N SER A 21 38.10 -9.29 -34.59
CA SER A 21 38.46 -7.87 -34.55
C SER A 21 37.69 -7.11 -33.47
N TRP A 22 36.42 -7.47 -33.23
CA TRP A 22 35.61 -6.93 -32.15
C TRP A 22 36.17 -7.31 -30.77
N LYS A 23 36.49 -8.60 -30.57
CA LYS A 23 37.09 -9.10 -29.32
C LYS A 23 38.44 -8.43 -29.04
N ALA A 24 39.30 -8.34 -30.05
CA ALA A 24 40.61 -7.70 -29.92
C ALA A 24 40.49 -6.20 -29.61
N SER A 25 39.58 -5.50 -30.30
CA SER A 25 39.34 -4.08 -30.06
C SER A 25 38.84 -3.82 -28.65
N ARG A 26 37.93 -4.65 -28.14
CA ARG A 26 37.39 -4.53 -26.78
C ARG A 26 38.39 -4.93 -25.68
N SER A 27 39.31 -5.84 -25.97
CA SER A 27 40.37 -6.23 -25.04
C SER A 27 41.51 -5.22 -24.96
N THR A 28 41.79 -4.50 -26.06
CA THR A 28 42.99 -3.65 -26.20
C THR A 28 42.66 -2.16 -26.13
N ARG A 29 41.41 -1.78 -26.44
CA ARG A 29 40.94 -0.39 -26.51
C ARG A 29 39.60 -0.25 -25.79
N SER A 30 39.32 0.93 -25.27
CA SER A 30 38.04 1.27 -24.61
C SER A 30 36.88 1.45 -25.59
N THR A 31 37.17 1.61 -26.89
CA THR A 31 36.17 1.90 -27.94
C THR A 31 36.32 0.89 -29.07
N ALA A 32 35.21 0.28 -29.46
CA ALA A 32 35.16 -0.68 -30.55
C ALA A 32 34.28 -0.15 -31.69
N PHE A 33 34.74 -0.31 -32.93
CA PHE A 33 34.10 0.20 -34.14
C PHE A 33 33.26 -0.90 -34.79
N LEU A 34 32.03 -0.57 -35.22
CA LEU A 34 31.16 -1.47 -35.98
C LEU A 34 30.99 -0.95 -37.41
N ASN A 35 30.85 -1.86 -38.37
CA ASN A 35 30.48 -1.52 -39.74
C ASN A 35 28.97 -1.22 -39.86
N ALA A 36 28.58 -0.52 -40.92
CA ALA A 36 27.19 -0.10 -41.17
C ALA A 36 26.17 -1.26 -41.24
N ASP A 37 26.64 -2.49 -41.45
CA ASP A 37 25.79 -3.68 -41.61
C ASP A 37 25.41 -4.35 -40.27
N VAL A 38 26.04 -3.96 -39.16
CA VAL A 38 25.90 -4.65 -37.87
C VAL A 38 25.56 -3.66 -36.76
N GLU A 39 24.46 -3.91 -36.07
CA GLU A 39 24.03 -3.14 -34.91
C GLU A 39 24.40 -3.86 -33.61
N LEU A 40 24.91 -3.11 -32.62
CA LEU A 40 25.14 -3.62 -31.29
C LEU A 40 23.87 -3.52 -30.45
N GLN A 41 23.31 -4.67 -30.07
CA GLN A 41 22.24 -4.72 -29.09
C GLN A 41 22.83 -5.04 -27.71
N ALA A 42 22.85 -4.03 -26.86
CA ALA A 42 23.13 -4.20 -25.44
C ALA A 42 21.91 -4.88 -24.80
N LEU A 43 21.98 -6.20 -24.66
CA LEU A 43 21.15 -6.93 -23.70
C LEU A 43 21.58 -6.50 -22.29
N GLY A 44 20.97 -5.41 -21.81
CA GLY A 44 21.06 -4.96 -20.44
C GLY A 44 19.85 -5.47 -19.65
N PHE A 45 20.01 -5.52 -18.33
CA PHE A 45 18.88 -5.69 -17.43
C PHE A 45 18.17 -4.35 -17.33
N ASP A 46 17.01 -4.23 -17.98
CA ASP A 46 16.12 -3.10 -17.76
C ASP A 46 15.29 -3.41 -16.49
N PRO A 47 15.51 -2.69 -15.38
CA PRO A 47 14.79 -2.94 -14.13
C PRO A 47 13.27 -2.78 -14.28
N ALA A 48 12.79 -2.01 -15.27
CA ALA A 48 11.37 -1.91 -15.58
C ALA A 48 10.84 -3.20 -16.25
N LYS A 49 11.62 -3.84 -17.12
CA LYS A 49 11.27 -5.15 -17.71
C LYS A 49 11.35 -6.29 -16.70
N LEU A 50 12.17 -6.14 -15.66
CA LEU A 50 12.27 -7.10 -14.56
C LEU A 50 11.14 -6.99 -13.54
N GLN A 51 10.22 -6.04 -13.71
CA GLN A 51 9.06 -5.85 -12.82
C GLN A 51 9.45 -5.74 -11.33
N LEU A 52 10.61 -5.14 -11.05
CA LEU A 52 11.13 -5.05 -9.67
C LEU A 52 10.27 -4.14 -8.79
N ASN A 53 9.54 -3.20 -9.38
CA ASN A 53 8.63 -2.31 -8.64
C ASN A 53 7.38 -3.07 -8.20
N GLU A 54 6.81 -3.88 -9.09
CA GLU A 54 5.67 -4.75 -8.82
C GLU A 54 6.02 -5.81 -7.78
N ALA A 55 7.23 -6.39 -7.86
CA ALA A 55 7.73 -7.31 -6.85
C ALA A 55 7.85 -6.65 -5.46
N ARG A 56 8.32 -5.40 -5.39
CA ARG A 56 8.38 -4.65 -4.12
C ARG A 56 6.99 -4.32 -3.57
N GLN A 57 6.04 -3.95 -4.42
CA GLN A 57 4.66 -3.70 -4.02
C GLN A 57 4.00 -4.96 -3.49
N TYR A 58 4.21 -6.10 -4.15
CA TYR A 58 3.73 -7.39 -3.68
C TYR A 58 4.29 -7.75 -2.30
N LEU A 59 5.59 -7.54 -2.07
CA LEU A 59 6.19 -7.75 -0.75
C LEU A 59 5.61 -6.83 0.33
N ALA A 60 5.36 -5.55 0.02
CA ALA A 60 4.71 -4.64 0.95
C ALA A 60 3.30 -5.13 1.34
N LEU A 61 2.56 -5.68 0.37
CA LEU A 61 1.23 -6.24 0.59
C LEU A 61 1.29 -7.51 1.45
N GLU A 62 2.26 -8.40 1.22
CA GLU A 62 2.49 -9.58 2.07
C GLU A 62 2.80 -9.19 3.52
N ILE A 63 3.60 -8.13 3.74
CA ILE A 63 3.88 -7.61 5.10
C ILE A 63 2.62 -7.05 5.76
N SER A 64 1.78 -6.33 5.01
CA SER A 64 0.48 -5.85 5.49
C SER A 64 -0.43 -7.01 5.93
N ARG A 65 -0.48 -8.11 5.16
CA ARG A 65 -1.21 -9.33 5.55
C ARG A 65 -0.63 -9.98 6.79
N ALA A 66 0.70 -10.09 6.88
CA ALA A 66 1.37 -10.72 8.02
C ALA A 66 1.16 -9.94 9.34
N THR A 67 1.06 -8.61 9.25
CA THR A 67 0.82 -7.73 10.39
C THR A 67 -0.67 -7.56 10.72
N GLY A 68 -1.56 -8.02 9.85
CA GLY A 68 -3.02 -7.86 10.02
C GLY A 68 -3.48 -6.40 9.91
N ILE A 69 -2.70 -5.52 9.29
CA ILE A 69 -3.06 -4.12 9.05
C ILE A 69 -3.51 -3.98 7.59
N PRO A 70 -4.68 -3.39 7.29
CA PRO A 70 -5.13 -3.20 5.91
C PRO A 70 -4.11 -2.44 5.06
N ALA A 71 -3.93 -2.86 3.81
CA ALA A 71 -2.87 -2.36 2.93
C ALA A 71 -3.02 -0.86 2.60
N SER A 72 -4.24 -0.35 2.64
CA SER A 72 -4.57 1.08 2.47
C SER A 72 -3.92 1.96 3.53
N PHE A 73 -3.88 1.51 4.80
CA PHE A 73 -3.24 2.25 5.90
C PHE A 73 -1.71 2.24 5.83
N VAL A 74 -1.11 1.22 5.22
CA VAL A 74 0.36 1.11 5.06
C VAL A 74 0.83 1.70 3.73
N SER A 75 -0.09 2.26 2.93
CA SER A 75 0.19 2.75 1.57
C SER A 75 0.86 1.67 0.69
N ALA A 76 0.54 0.41 0.93
CA ALA A 76 1.07 -0.73 0.17
C ALA A 76 0.30 -0.93 -1.15
N GLU A 77 -0.88 -0.33 -1.29
CA GLU A 77 -1.66 -0.34 -2.52
C GLU A 77 -1.29 0.83 -3.44
N THR A 78 -1.03 0.51 -4.70
CA THR A 78 -0.76 1.48 -5.77
C THR A 78 -2.03 2.06 -6.38
N THR A 79 -3.16 1.39 -6.18
CA THR A 79 -4.45 1.86 -6.67
C THR A 79 -4.94 2.95 -5.75
N SER A 80 -5.03 4.17 -6.27
CA SER A 80 -5.71 5.26 -5.57
C SER A 80 -7.16 4.86 -5.30
N MET A 81 -7.49 4.53 -4.05
CA MET A 81 -8.87 4.42 -3.59
C MET A 81 -9.45 5.84 -3.52
N THR A 82 -9.76 6.44 -4.67
CA THR A 82 -10.20 7.83 -4.78
C THR A 82 -11.59 8.08 -4.15
N TYR A 83 -12.28 7.01 -3.73
CA TYR A 83 -13.64 7.04 -3.18
C TYR A 83 -13.86 6.07 -2.01
N SER A 84 -12.82 5.67 -1.26
CA SER A 84 -13.08 4.98 0.01
C SER A 84 -13.64 6.00 1.01
N ASN A 85 -14.82 5.72 1.56
CA ASN A 85 -15.29 6.44 2.73
C ASN A 85 -14.27 6.17 3.86
N MET A 86 -13.52 7.19 4.26
CA MET A 86 -12.48 7.10 5.28
C MET A 86 -13.01 6.49 6.58
N THR A 87 -14.29 6.72 6.91
CA THR A 87 -14.96 6.14 8.09
C THR A 87 -15.08 4.62 7.97
N ALA A 88 -15.43 4.10 6.79
CA ALA A 88 -15.50 2.66 6.55
C ALA A 88 -14.10 2.02 6.62
N GLU A 89 -13.08 2.72 6.15
CA GLU A 89 -11.69 2.28 6.22
C GLU A 89 -11.18 2.21 7.66
N ARG A 90 -11.45 3.24 8.47
CA ARG A 90 -11.14 3.26 9.91
C ARG A 90 -11.86 2.14 10.67
N LYS A 91 -13.12 1.86 10.33
CA LYS A 91 -13.85 0.74 10.90
C LYS A 91 -13.20 -0.61 10.55
N ALA A 92 -12.80 -0.80 9.29
CA ALA A 92 -12.09 -2.00 8.87
C ALA A 92 -10.77 -2.20 9.63
N LEU A 93 -10.01 -1.13 9.89
CA LEU A 93 -8.79 -1.21 10.71
C LEU A 93 -9.09 -1.73 12.12
N ILE A 94 -10.13 -1.21 12.77
CA ILE A 94 -10.52 -1.65 14.10
C ILE A 94 -10.93 -3.12 14.07
N ASP A 95 -11.83 -3.48 13.17
CA ASP A 95 -12.43 -4.82 13.13
C ASP A 95 -11.40 -5.92 12.79
N PHE A 96 -10.48 -5.67 11.85
CA PHE A 96 -9.52 -6.67 11.39
C PHE A 96 -8.17 -6.66 12.12
N SER A 97 -7.75 -5.51 12.66
CA SER A 97 -6.41 -5.36 13.25
C SER A 97 -6.47 -5.16 14.77
N LEU A 98 -7.20 -4.14 15.22
CA LEU A 98 -7.09 -3.68 16.61
C LEU A 98 -8.01 -4.42 17.58
N ARG A 99 -9.11 -5.01 17.12
CA ARG A 99 -10.12 -5.66 17.96
C ARG A 99 -9.53 -6.68 18.96
N PRO A 100 -8.66 -7.62 18.55
CA PRO A 100 -8.10 -8.59 19.48
C PRO A 100 -7.25 -7.93 20.58
N ILE A 101 -6.49 -6.88 20.23
CA ILE A 101 -5.63 -6.15 21.16
C ILE A 101 -6.50 -5.34 22.13
N LEU A 102 -7.45 -4.57 21.62
CA LEU A 102 -8.38 -3.76 22.43
C LEU A 102 -9.12 -4.64 23.44
N THR A 103 -9.73 -5.73 22.97
CA THR A 103 -10.47 -6.64 23.85
C THR A 103 -9.58 -7.29 24.91
N SER A 104 -8.33 -7.64 24.59
CA SER A 104 -7.40 -8.18 25.58
C SER A 104 -7.06 -7.18 26.69
N ILE A 105 -6.95 -5.89 26.35
CA ILE A 105 -6.67 -4.82 27.30
C ILE A 105 -7.92 -4.50 28.13
N GLU A 106 -9.09 -4.39 27.50
CA GLU A 106 -10.38 -4.20 28.17
C GLU A 106 -10.65 -5.29 29.21
N GLN A 107 -10.44 -6.56 28.83
CA GLN A 107 -10.61 -7.68 29.75
C GLN A 107 -9.64 -7.61 30.92
N ARG A 108 -8.39 -7.20 30.68
CA ARG A 108 -7.38 -7.10 31.74
C ARG A 108 -7.71 -5.97 32.72
N LEU A 109 -8.16 -4.83 32.22
CA LEU A 109 -8.53 -3.65 33.02
C LEU A 109 -9.89 -3.83 33.73
N SER A 110 -10.75 -4.70 33.22
CA SER A 110 -12.05 -5.02 33.84
C SER A 110 -11.94 -6.06 34.95
N MET A 111 -10.72 -6.52 35.29
CA MET A 111 -10.52 -7.46 36.39
C MET A 111 -10.66 -6.76 37.75
N ALA A 112 -11.02 -7.56 38.76
CA ALA A 112 -11.33 -7.08 40.12
C ALA A 112 -10.15 -6.41 40.85
N ASP A 113 -8.93 -6.47 40.30
CA ASP A 113 -7.75 -5.78 40.81
C ASP A 113 -7.68 -4.30 40.38
N PHE A 114 -8.32 -3.95 39.26
CA PHE A 114 -8.36 -2.58 38.74
C PHE A 114 -9.69 -1.86 39.01
N VAL A 115 -10.81 -2.58 38.92
CA VAL A 115 -12.15 -2.01 39.09
C VAL A 115 -13.03 -2.86 40.01
N PRO A 116 -14.00 -2.27 40.72
CA PRO A 116 -14.95 -3.03 41.53
C PRO A 116 -15.71 -4.07 40.71
N ASN A 117 -16.12 -5.17 41.37
CA ASN A 117 -16.95 -6.19 40.74
C ASN A 117 -18.25 -5.58 40.18
N GLY A 118 -18.53 -5.85 38.91
CA GLY A 118 -19.69 -5.31 38.19
C GLY A 118 -19.41 -4.03 37.38
N VAL A 119 -18.19 -3.50 37.43
CA VAL A 119 -17.73 -2.42 36.55
C VAL A 119 -16.87 -3.02 35.43
N GLU A 120 -17.12 -2.59 34.20
CA GLU A 120 -16.32 -2.97 33.03
C GLU A 120 -15.66 -1.73 32.42
N VAL A 121 -14.44 -1.89 31.93
CA VAL A 121 -13.70 -0.84 31.23
C VAL A 121 -13.74 -1.15 29.73
N ARG A 122 -14.23 -0.21 28.94
CA ARG A 122 -14.26 -0.29 27.46
C ARG A 122 -13.56 0.91 26.85
N PHE A 123 -12.97 0.73 25.67
CA PHE A 123 -12.44 1.83 24.90
C PHE A 123 -13.58 2.62 24.23
N ASP A 124 -13.51 3.94 24.35
CA ASP A 124 -14.30 4.85 23.53
C ASP A 124 -13.64 4.96 22.15
N LEU A 125 -14.31 4.42 21.13
CA LEU A 125 -13.89 4.47 19.73
C LEU A 125 -14.70 5.47 18.93
N ASP A 126 -15.68 6.15 19.54
CA ASP A 126 -16.63 6.97 18.82
C ASP A 126 -15.95 8.18 18.21
N ASP A 127 -14.99 8.81 18.91
CA ASP A 127 -14.21 9.92 18.35
C ASP A 127 -13.36 9.50 17.13
N PHE A 128 -12.78 8.29 17.16
CA PHE A 128 -12.00 7.78 16.03
C PHE A 128 -12.88 7.39 14.84
N LEU A 129 -14.04 6.81 15.12
CA LEU A 129 -15.06 6.43 14.15
C LEU A 129 -15.98 7.60 13.75
N ARG A 130 -15.75 8.82 14.25
CA ARG A 130 -16.55 10.00 13.89
C ARG A 130 -16.56 10.14 12.37
N GLY A 131 -17.77 10.01 11.82
CA GLY A 131 -18.07 10.33 10.43
C GLY A 131 -17.97 11.83 10.19
N SER A 132 -18.32 12.25 8.98
CA SER A 132 -18.39 13.68 8.68
C SER A 132 -19.42 14.38 9.58
N ALA A 133 -19.21 15.67 9.87
CA ALA A 133 -20.16 16.48 10.63
C ALA A 133 -21.59 16.44 10.02
N LEU A 134 -21.68 16.25 8.69
CA LEU A 134 -22.94 16.08 7.97
C LEU A 134 -23.64 14.77 8.34
N GLU A 135 -22.95 13.63 8.27
CA GLU A 135 -23.51 12.32 8.64
C GLU A 135 -23.98 12.31 10.11
N ARG A 136 -23.22 12.95 11.00
CA ARG A 136 -23.60 13.11 12.42
C ARG A 136 -24.84 13.96 12.61
N ALA A 137 -24.89 15.14 11.98
CA ALA A 137 -26.07 16.00 12.05
C ALA A 137 -27.33 15.27 11.55
N GLN A 138 -27.20 14.45 10.51
CA GLN A 138 -28.29 13.60 10.01
C GLN A 138 -28.72 12.54 11.03
N VAL A 139 -27.77 11.88 11.70
CA VAL A 139 -28.08 10.91 12.77
C VAL A 139 -28.83 11.59 13.91
N TYR A 140 -28.36 12.75 14.39
CA TYR A 140 -29.04 13.50 15.44
C TYR A 140 -30.43 14.00 15.02
N GLU A 141 -30.60 14.45 13.78
CA GLU A 141 -31.90 14.82 13.23
C GLU A 141 -32.87 13.63 13.23
N ILE A 142 -32.40 12.43 12.87
CA ILE A 142 -33.20 11.20 12.91
C ILE A 142 -33.57 10.86 14.36
N LEU A 143 -32.60 10.87 15.27
CA LEU A 143 -32.81 10.53 16.69
C LEU A 143 -33.78 11.49 17.39
N ASN A 144 -33.68 12.80 17.09
CA ASN A 144 -34.61 13.80 17.60
C ASN A 144 -36.02 13.61 17.05
N ARG A 145 -36.13 13.35 15.75
CA ARG A 145 -37.42 13.12 15.07
C ARG A 145 -38.17 11.89 15.59
N ILE A 146 -37.46 10.81 15.93
CA ILE A 146 -38.08 9.61 16.53
C ILE A 146 -38.34 9.77 18.04
N GLY A 147 -37.93 10.88 18.64
CA GLY A 147 -38.07 11.15 20.07
C GLY A 147 -37.15 10.32 20.97
N ALA A 148 -36.11 9.71 20.40
CA ALA A 148 -35.13 8.93 21.16
C ALA A 148 -34.11 9.82 21.88
N MET A 149 -33.95 11.07 21.44
CA MET A 149 -32.98 12.02 21.98
C MET A 149 -33.51 13.46 21.91
N SER A 150 -33.31 14.27 22.95
CA SER A 150 -33.74 15.67 22.95
C SER A 150 -32.67 16.62 22.39
N VAL A 151 -33.05 17.87 22.12
CA VAL A 151 -32.11 18.89 21.63
C VAL A 151 -31.03 19.20 22.66
N GLU A 152 -31.38 19.20 23.95
CA GLU A 152 -30.44 19.40 25.05
C GLU A 152 -29.41 18.27 25.14
N GLN A 153 -29.85 17.01 24.93
CA GLN A 153 -28.95 15.86 24.89
C GLN A 153 -27.99 15.92 23.70
N ILE A 154 -28.44 16.42 22.54
CA ILE A 154 -27.56 16.66 21.37
C ILE A 154 -26.49 17.71 21.73
N GLN A 155 -26.86 18.77 22.44
CA GLN A 155 -25.94 19.84 22.80
C GLN A 155 -24.90 19.41 23.84
N GLU A 156 -25.25 18.53 24.76
CA GLU A 156 -24.34 17.94 25.75
C GLU A 156 -23.33 16.98 25.08
N GLU A 157 -23.80 16.08 24.20
CA GLU A 157 -22.94 15.15 23.42
C GLU A 157 -21.98 15.87 22.47
N GLU A 158 -22.35 17.06 22.01
CA GLU A 158 -21.50 17.91 21.17
C GLU A 158 -20.57 18.84 21.97
N ASP A 159 -20.53 18.72 23.31
CA ASP A 159 -19.78 19.61 24.21
C ASP A 159 -20.12 21.11 24.00
N LEU A 160 -21.30 21.42 23.46
CA LEU A 160 -21.75 22.79 23.19
C LEU A 160 -22.29 23.49 24.45
N ILE A 161 -22.64 22.70 25.47
CA ILE A 161 -23.08 23.17 26.78
C ILE A 161 -22.35 22.32 27.83
N ARG A 162 -21.81 23.00 28.85
CA ARG A 162 -21.07 22.39 29.96
C ARG A 162 -21.74 22.71 31.29
#